data_AF-A0A6N6P3S4-F1
#
_entry.id   AF-A0A6N6P3S4-F1
#
_cell.length_a   1.000
_cell.length_b   1.000
_cell.length_c   1.000
_cell.angle_alpha   90.00
_cell.angle_beta   90.00
_cell.angle_gamma   90.00
#
_symmetry.space_group_name_H-M   'P 1'
#
loop_
_entity.id
_entity.type
_entity.pdbx_description
1 polymer ?
#
loop_
_entity_poly.entity_id
_entity_poly.type
_entity_poly.pdbx_seq_one_letter_code
_entity_poly.pdbx_strand_id
1 'polypeptide(L)' 'KLICSETLFQIAFNGMQALGGYAQLPEYDMERYFRESKHGMVGGGTNEILRSIIAKDMGL' A
#
# COMPACT_ATOMS: atom_id res chain seq x y z
N LYS A 1 1.28 -3.96 10.70
CA LYS A 1 1.79 -2.93 9.77
C LYS A 1 2.07 -3.49 8.38
N LEU A 2 3.06 -4.40 8.19
CA LEU A 2 3.47 -4.94 6.87
C LEU A 2 2.29 -5.45 6.03
N ILE A 3 1.46 -6.35 6.59
CA ILE A 3 0.31 -6.90 5.87
C ILE A 3 -0.68 -5.78 5.49
N CYS A 4 -0.99 -4.89 6.43
CA CYS A 4 -1.93 -3.79 6.19
C CYS A 4 -1.46 -2.83 5.08
N SER A 5 -0.17 -2.48 5.03
CA SER A 5 0.37 -1.58 4.00
C SER A 5 0.31 -2.22 2.60
N GLU A 6 0.57 -3.52 2.51
CA GLU A 6 0.49 -4.26 1.25
C GLU A 6 -0.94 -4.46 0.78
N THR A 7 -1.84 -4.84 1.70
CA THR A 7 -3.27 -4.97 1.41
C THR A 7 -3.86 -3.63 0.95
N LEU A 8 -3.50 -2.52 1.62
CA LEU A 8 -3.95 -1.19 1.23
C LEU A 8 -3.51 -0.84 -0.20
N PHE A 9 -2.24 -1.10 -0.54
CA PHE A 9 -1.75 -0.86 -1.90
C PHE A 9 -2.49 -1.70 -2.94
N GLN A 10 -2.69 -3.00 -2.67
CA GLN A 10 -3.38 -3.91 -3.59
C GLN A 10 -4.84 -3.49 -3.82
N ILE A 11 -5.57 -3.16 -2.75
CA ILE A 11 -6.96 -2.72 -2.86
C ILE A 11 -7.05 -1.38 -3.60
N ALA A 12 -6.20 -0.41 -3.26
CA ALA A 12 -6.19 0.89 -3.93
C ALA A 12 -5.84 0.74 -5.42
N PHE A 13 -4.82 -0.06 -5.75
CA PHE A 13 -4.44 -0.33 -7.14
C PHE A 13 -5.57 -0.99 -7.94
N ASN A 14 -6.22 -2.00 -7.37
CA ASN A 14 -7.36 -2.65 -8.01
C ASN A 14 -8.55 -1.69 -8.15
N GLY A 15 -8.77 -0.82 -7.18
CA GLY A 15 -9.79 0.24 -7.23
C GLY A 15 -9.53 1.23 -8.35
N MET A 16 -8.27 1.65 -8.55
CA MET A 16 -7.87 2.50 -9.68
C MET A 16 -8.22 1.83 -11.02
N GLN A 17 -7.90 0.54 -11.16
CA GLN A 17 -8.18 -0.23 -12.38
C GLN A 17 -9.68 -0.42 -12.61
N ALA A 18 -10.45 -0.70 -11.56
CA ALA A 18 -11.90 -0.90 -11.67
C ALA A 18 -12.65 0.36 -12.10
N LEU A 19 -12.22 1.54 -11.62
CA LEU A 19 -12.81 2.83 -11.95
C LEU A 19 -12.26 3.44 -13.25
N GLY A 20 -11.14 2.92 -13.76
CA GLY A 20 -10.51 3.38 -14.99
C GLY A 20 -10.11 4.87 -14.93
N GLY A 21 -10.38 5.61 -16.00
CA GLY A 21 -10.04 7.05 -16.07
C GLY A 21 -10.71 7.90 -14.99
N TYR A 22 -11.91 7.50 -14.53
CA TYR A 22 -12.62 8.21 -13.47
C TYR A 22 -11.88 8.17 -12.14
N ALA A 23 -11.06 7.14 -11.89
CA ALA A 23 -10.31 7.00 -10.65
C ALA A 23 -9.27 8.11 -10.42
N GLN A 24 -8.85 8.78 -11.49
CA GLN A 24 -7.84 9.87 -11.47
C GLN A 24 -8.45 11.24 -11.20
N LEU A 25 -9.79 11.34 -11.23
CA LEU A 25 -10.48 12.61 -11.08
C LEU A 25 -10.64 12.96 -9.59
N PRO A 26 -10.51 14.24 -9.21
CA PRO A 26 -10.56 14.68 -7.81
C PRO A 26 -11.92 14.46 -7.14
N GLU A 27 -12.98 14.20 -7.91
CA GLU A 27 -14.32 13.85 -7.41
C GLU A 27 -14.36 12.48 -6.72
N TYR A 28 -13.36 11.62 -6.95
CA TYR A 28 -13.24 10.32 -6.34
C TYR A 28 -11.96 10.21 -5.49
N ASP A 29 -12.10 9.65 -4.30
CA ASP A 29 -10.97 9.48 -3.38
C ASP A 29 -9.95 8.41 -3.83
N MET A 30 -10.17 7.71 -4.94
CA MET A 30 -9.34 6.55 -5.29
C MET A 30 -7.89 6.95 -5.60
N GLU A 31 -7.68 8.08 -6.27
CA GLU A 31 -6.33 8.63 -6.49
C GLU A 31 -5.61 8.91 -5.16
N ARG A 32 -6.35 9.46 -4.19
CA ARG A 32 -5.85 9.79 -2.86
C ARG A 32 -5.46 8.53 -2.11
N TYR A 33 -6.32 7.51 -2.09
CA TYR A 33 -6.03 6.22 -1.46
C TYR A 33 -4.83 5.53 -2.09
N PHE A 34 -4.67 5.61 -3.42
CA PHE A 34 -3.50 5.09 -4.10
C PHE A 34 -2.22 5.80 -3.66
N ARG A 35 -2.20 7.13 -3.61
CA ARG A 35 -1.04 7.91 -3.12
C ARG A 35 -0.71 7.63 -1.65
N GLU A 36 -1.72 7.61 -0.78
CA GLU A 36 -1.56 7.31 0.65
C GLU A 36 -1.02 5.89 0.86
N SER A 37 -1.49 4.92 0.07
CA SER A 37 -1.02 3.53 0.17
C SER A 37 0.49 3.39 -0.06
N LYS A 38 1.04 4.15 -1.01
CA LYS A 38 2.49 4.19 -1.27
C LYS A 38 3.27 4.75 -0.07
N HIS A 39 2.73 5.75 0.61
CA HIS A 39 3.35 6.30 1.81
C HIS A 39 3.42 5.26 2.94
N GLY A 40 2.36 4.46 3.10
CA GLY A 40 2.29 3.37 4.09
C GLY A 40 3.33 2.25 3.88
N MET A 41 3.83 2.08 2.65
CA MET A 41 4.90 1.12 2.34
C MET A 41 6.27 1.55 2.90
N VAL A 42 6.47 2.85 3.20
CA VAL A 42 7.76 3.41 3.64
C VAL A 42 7.71 3.85 5.11
N GLY A 43 6.61 4.49 5.54
CA GLY A 43 6.47 5.04 6.89
C GLY A 43 6.64 3.98 7.98
N GLY A 44 7.38 4.31 9.05
CA GLY A 44 7.62 3.39 10.18
C GLY A 44 8.47 2.18 9.82
N GLY A 45 9.31 2.27 8.78
CA GLY A 45 10.12 1.19 8.24
C GLY A 45 9.53 0.64 6.93
N THR A 46 10.38 0.42 5.93
CA THR A 46 9.91 -0.10 4.63
C THR A 46 9.39 -1.53 4.78
N ASN A 47 8.55 -1.97 3.84
CA ASN A 47 8.04 -3.34 3.86
C ASN A 47 9.17 -4.39 3.83
N GLU A 48 10.25 -4.12 3.10
CA GLU A 48 11.43 -4.98 3.01
C GLU A 48 12.14 -5.07 4.36
N ILE A 49 12.36 -3.92 5.02
CA ILE A 49 12.97 -3.88 6.37
C ILE A 49 12.13 -4.67 7.37
N LEU A 50 10.80 -4.51 7.33
CA LEU A 50 9.92 -5.26 8.22
C LEU A 50 9.95 -6.76 7.94
N ARG A 51 10.05 -7.18 6.67
CA ARG A 51 10.25 -8.61 6.33
C ARG A 51 11.57 -9.13 6.87
N SER A 52 12.66 -8.36 6.75
CA SER A 52 13.96 -8.75 7.31
C SER A 52 13.91 -8.88 8.83
N ILE A 53 13.21 -7.99 9.54
CA ILE A 53 13.01 -8.09 11.00
C ILE A 53 12.23 -9.36 11.34
N ILE A 54 11.12 -9.62 10.65
CA ILE A 54 10.31 -10.83 10.88
C ILE A 54 11.12 -12.10 10.62
N ALA A 55 11.92 -12.15 9.53
CA ALA A 55 12.78 -13.28 9.22
C ALA A 55 13.79 -13.54 10.35
N LYS A 56 14.46 -12.47 10.82
CA LYS A 56 15.38 -12.54 11.95
C LYS A 56 14.71 -13.04 13.24
N ASP A 57 13.50 -12.55 13.54
CA ASP A 57 12.72 -12.98 14.71
C ASP A 57 12.28 -14.45 14.62
N MET A 58 12.15 -14.99 13.40
CA MET A 58 11.88 -16.40 13.13
C MET A 58 13.14 -17.28 13.11
N GLY A 59 14.34 -16.70 13.24
CA GLY A 59 15.61 -17.40 13.14
C GLY A 59 16.00 -17.82 11.71
N LEU A 60 15.43 -17.15 10.71
CA LEU A 60 15.73 -17.32 9.28
C LEU A 60 16.79 -16.34 8.78
#